data_AF-A0A1U9MDX1-F1
#
_entry.id   AF-A0A1U9MDX1-F1
#
_cell.length_a   1.000
_cell.length_b   1.000
_cell.length_c   1.000
_cell.angle_alpha   90.00
_cell.angle_beta   90.00
_cell.angle_gamma   90.00
#
_symmetry.space_group_name_H-M   'P 1'
#
loop_
_entity.id
_entity.type
_entity.pdbx_description
1 polymer ?
#
loop_
_entity_poly.entity_id
_entity_poly.type
_entity_poly.pdbx_seq_one_letter_code
_entity_poly.pdbx_strand_id
1 'polypeptide(L)'
;MGKRILVFLLFVFALIAVFYFFLARLSLDNYPVRGIDVSHHQGEIDWHKIKSQNISFAYIKATEGGDFKDPQFKKNWDHALEAGLRVGAYHFSGLKRTVCCRQKTLSVRCPNIKTCYLRQ
;
A
#
# COMPACT_ATOMS: atom_id res chain seq x y z
N MET A 1 -38.03 26.75 20.42
CA MET A 1 -38.30 25.38 19.90
C MET A 1 -37.14 24.81 19.08
N GLY A 2 -36.54 25.56 18.14
CA GLY A 2 -35.49 25.06 17.22
C GLY A 2 -34.19 24.53 17.87
N LYS A 3 -33.75 25.09 19.01
CA LYS A 3 -32.49 24.67 19.66
C LYS A 3 -32.54 23.22 20.19
N ARG A 4 -33.70 22.75 20.65
CA ARG A 4 -33.89 21.37 21.13
C ARG A 4 -33.92 20.36 19.97
N ILE A 5 -34.50 20.75 18.84
CA ILE A 5 -34.52 19.95 17.62
C ILE A 5 -33.10 19.82 17.05
N LEU A 6 -32.32 20.90 17.04
CA LEU A 6 -30.93 20.87 16.58
C LEU A 6 -30.06 19.93 17.44
N VAL A 7 -30.20 19.98 18.77
CA VAL A 7 -29.48 19.09 19.69
C VAL A 7 -29.86 17.63 19.45
N PHE A 8 -31.15 17.34 19.23
CA PHE A 8 -31.61 15.99 18.93
C PHE A 8 -31.04 15.47 17.59
N LEU A 9 -31.04 16.30 16.54
CA LEU A 9 -30.46 15.92 15.24
C LEU A 9 -28.95 15.68 15.33
N LEU A 10 -28.21 16.49 16.08
CA LEU A 10 -26.78 16.28 16.30
C LEU A 10 -26.51 14.99 17.09
N PHE A 11 -27.35 14.68 18.06
CA PHE A 11 -27.25 13.43 18.83
C PHE A 11 -27.53 12.22 17.95
N VAL A 12 -28.60 12.25 17.16
CA VAL A 12 -28.93 11.19 16.19
C VAL A 12 -27.83 11.04 15.14
N PHE A 13 -27.31 12.14 14.61
CA PHE A 13 -26.17 12.12 13.68
C PHE A 13 -24.92 11.50 14.31
N ALA A 14 -24.61 11.85 15.57
CA ALA A 14 -23.50 11.25 16.30
C ALA A 14 -23.70 9.74 16.52
N LEU A 15 -24.91 9.30 16.90
CA LEU A 15 -25.22 7.87 17.03
C LEU A 15 -25.09 7.12 15.71
N ILE A 16 -25.57 7.71 14.62
CA ILE A 16 -25.44 7.15 13.27
C ILE A 16 -23.96 7.07 12.88
N ALA A 17 -23.17 8.12 13.12
CA ALA A 17 -21.74 8.14 12.84
C ALA A 17 -20.97 7.09 13.66
N VAL A 18 -21.30 6.93 14.95
CA VAL A 18 -20.74 5.89 15.82
C VAL A 18 -21.11 4.50 15.32
N PHE A 19 -22.36 4.30 14.89
CA PHE A 19 -22.82 3.03 14.32
C PHE A 19 -22.10 2.69 13.01
N TYR A 20 -21.94 3.66 12.09
CA TYR A 20 -21.17 3.46 10.87
C TYR A 20 -19.69 3.16 11.17
N PHE A 21 -19.09 3.84 12.13
CA PHE A 21 -17.72 3.56 12.56
C PHE A 21 -17.57 2.14 13.12
N PHE A 22 -18.53 1.69 13.91
CA PHE A 22 -18.57 0.33 14.45
C PHE A 22 -18.72 -0.73 13.34
N LEU A 23 -19.63 -0.52 12.38
CA LEU A 23 -19.79 -1.42 11.23
C LEU A 23 -18.52 -1.48 10.36
N ALA A 24 -17.85 -0.35 10.15
CA ALA A 24 -16.58 -0.32 9.41
C ALA A 24 -15.45 -1.08 10.13
N ARG A 25 -15.44 -1.11 11.46
CA ARG A 25 -14.47 -1.90 12.25
C ARG A 25 -14.71 -3.41 12.10
N LEU A 26 -15.97 -3.84 12.11
CA LEU A 26 -16.34 -5.26 11.98
C LEU A 26 -15.82 -5.89 10.67
N SER A 27 -15.75 -5.12 9.58
CA SER A 27 -15.24 -5.63 8.31
C SER A 27 -13.71 -5.78 8.29
N LEU A 28 -12.98 -4.99 9.09
CA LEU A 28 -11.52 -5.03 9.16
C LEU A 28 -11.00 -6.20 9.98
N ASP A 29 -11.74 -6.65 11.01
CA ASP A 29 -11.32 -7.76 11.87
C ASP A 29 -11.23 -9.10 11.11
N ASN A 30 -11.99 -9.25 10.02
CA ASN A 30 -11.93 -10.43 9.15
C ASN A 30 -10.64 -10.51 8.30
N TYR A 31 -9.88 -9.41 8.20
CA TYR A 31 -8.65 -9.33 7.41
C TYR A 31 -7.50 -8.76 8.25
N PRO A 32 -6.94 -9.54 9.20
CA PRO A 32 -5.97 -9.05 10.17
C PRO A 32 -4.62 -8.69 9.54
N VAL A 33 -4.29 -9.28 8.39
CA VAL A 33 -3.06 -8.97 7.65
C VAL A 33 -3.36 -7.88 6.63
N ARG A 34 -2.92 -6.66 6.93
CA ARG A 34 -3.11 -5.51 6.05
C ARG A 34 -1.81 -5.08 5.40
N GLY A 35 -1.92 -4.59 4.17
CA GLY A 35 -0.80 -4.06 3.43
C GLY A 35 -1.20 -2.85 2.60
N ILE A 36 -0.19 -2.14 2.12
CA ILE A 36 -0.35 -0.99 1.23
C ILE A 36 0.42 -1.21 -0.07
N ASP A 37 -0.02 -0.60 -1.16
CA ASP A 37 0.79 -0.45 -2.36
C ASP A 37 1.16 1.02 -2.57
N VAL A 38 2.40 1.26 -2.99
CA VAL A 38 2.93 2.63 -3.17
C VAL A 38 3.78 2.73 -4.43
N SER A 39 3.89 3.95 -4.93
CA SER A 39 4.67 4.35 -6.09
C SER A 39 5.13 5.80 -5.93
N HIS A 40 5.82 6.34 -6.93
CA HIS A 40 6.16 7.75 -6.96
C HIS A 40 4.95 8.71 -6.86
N HIS A 41 3.74 8.26 -7.20
CA HIS A 41 2.53 9.11 -7.11
C HIS A 41 2.17 9.52 -5.68
N GLN A 42 2.63 8.76 -4.67
CA GLN A 42 2.33 9.04 -3.26
C GLN A 42 3.24 10.12 -2.65
N GLY A 43 4.33 10.51 -3.31
CA GLY A 43 5.25 11.50 -2.75
C GLY A 43 6.03 10.98 -1.55
N GLU A 44 6.36 11.85 -0.60
CA GLU A 44 7.09 11.44 0.61
C GLU A 44 6.17 10.71 1.60
N ILE A 45 6.62 9.55 2.07
CA ILE A 45 5.87 8.67 2.97
C ILE A 45 6.59 8.55 4.30
N ASP A 46 5.86 8.78 5.39
CA ASP A 46 6.30 8.48 6.75
C ASP A 46 6.00 7.01 7.07
N TRP A 47 7.03 6.17 6.89
CA TRP A 47 6.93 4.73 7.06
C TRP A 47 6.72 4.28 8.51
N HIS A 48 7.17 5.07 9.50
CA HIS A 48 6.91 4.79 10.91
C HIS A 48 5.43 4.99 11.25
N LYS A 49 4.83 6.06 10.73
CA LYS A 49 3.39 6.31 10.87
C LYS A 49 2.54 5.25 10.15
N ILE A 50 3.02 4.68 9.04
CA ILE A 50 2.37 3.56 8.37
C ILE A 50 2.44 2.30 9.24
N LYS A 51 3.61 1.98 9.80
CA LYS A 51 3.77 0.83 10.68
C LYS A 51 2.87 0.89 11.91
N SER A 52 2.72 2.08 12.51
CA SER A 52 1.86 2.29 13.68
C SER A 52 0.36 2.10 13.39
N GLN A 53 -0.05 2.13 12.12
CA GLN A 53 -1.43 1.88 11.70
C GLN A 53 -1.77 0.39 11.54
N ASN A 54 -0.93 -0.51 12.09
CA ASN A 54 -1.09 -1.96 11.99
C ASN A 54 -1.12 -2.44 10.52
N ILE A 55 -0.17 -1.90 9.74
CA ILE A 55 0.19 -2.36 8.40
C ILE A 55 1.36 -3.36 8.53
N SER A 56 1.23 -4.51 7.87
CA SER A 56 2.16 -5.64 7.99
C SER A 56 3.11 -5.74 6.81
N PHE A 57 2.69 -5.31 5.61
CA PHE A 57 3.51 -5.38 4.40
C PHE A 57 3.25 -4.20 3.45
N ALA A 58 4.20 -3.95 2.55
CA ALA A 58 4.10 -2.93 1.51
C ALA A 58 4.56 -3.48 0.16
N TYR A 59 3.81 -3.22 -0.89
CA TYR A 59 4.22 -3.44 -2.28
C TYR A 59 4.65 -2.12 -2.91
N ILE A 60 5.87 -2.06 -3.41
CA ILE A 60 6.45 -0.84 -3.97
C ILE A 60 6.65 -1.02 -5.47
N LYS A 61 6.10 -0.10 -6.26
CA LYS A 61 6.28 -0.09 -7.71
C LYS A 61 7.76 0.07 -8.03
N ALA A 62 8.32 -0.87 -8.77
CA ALA A 62 9.70 -0.80 -9.24
C ALA A 62 9.79 -0.24 -10.66
N THR A 63 8.89 -0.70 -11.54
CA THR A 63 9.00 -0.45 -12.98
C THR A 63 7.62 -0.38 -13.63
N GLU A 64 7.54 0.25 -14.80
CA GLU A 64 6.34 0.33 -15.64
C GLU A 64 6.69 0.17 -17.13
N GLY A 65 5.91 -0.65 -17.84
CA GLY A 65 6.09 -0.89 -19.26
C GLY A 65 7.45 -1.49 -19.61
N GLY A 66 8.13 -0.96 -20.62
CA GLY A 66 9.47 -1.46 -20.98
C GLY A 66 10.62 -0.70 -20.31
N ASP A 67 10.44 0.61 -20.11
CA ASP A 67 11.57 1.53 -19.94
C ASP A 67 11.45 2.43 -18.70
N PHE A 68 10.29 2.44 -18.03
CA PHE A 68 10.10 3.29 -16.86
C PHE A 68 10.53 2.58 -15.58
N LYS A 69 11.36 3.25 -14.79
CA LYS A 69 11.75 2.87 -13.43
C LYS A 69 11.18 3.90 -12.47
N ASP A 70 10.54 3.44 -11.40
CA ASP A 70 9.96 4.33 -10.42
C ASP A 70 11.08 5.06 -9.66
N PRO A 71 11.12 6.41 -9.69
CA PRO A 71 12.20 7.18 -9.08
C PRO A 71 12.21 7.08 -7.55
N GLN A 72 11.08 6.74 -6.92
CA GLN A 72 10.97 6.61 -5.48
C GLN A 72 11.18 5.18 -4.98
N PHE A 73 11.29 4.19 -5.86
CA PHE A 73 11.42 2.78 -5.50
C PHE A 73 12.47 2.54 -4.41
N LYS A 74 13.70 3.03 -4.63
CA LYS A 74 14.81 2.79 -3.69
C LYS A 74 14.56 3.45 -2.32
N LYS A 75 14.12 4.71 -2.30
CA LYS A 75 13.84 5.46 -1.06
C LYS A 75 12.74 4.77 -0.26
N ASN A 76 11.64 4.42 -0.94
CA ASN A 76 10.51 3.74 -0.31
C ASN A 76 10.90 2.34 0.17
N TRP A 77 11.73 1.62 -0.58
CA TRP A 77 12.23 0.30 -0.20
C TRP A 77 13.06 0.34 1.08
N ASP A 78 14.05 1.23 1.12
CA ASP A 78 14.97 1.35 2.26
C ASP A 78 14.20 1.77 3.52
N HIS A 79 13.36 2.82 3.43
CA HIS A 79 12.62 3.32 4.58
C HIS A 79 11.54 2.34 5.07
N ALA A 80 10.90 1.58 4.18
CA ALA A 80 9.92 0.56 4.57
C ALA A 80 10.58 -0.61 5.31
N LEU A 81 11.79 -1.01 4.90
CA LEU A 81 12.58 -2.01 5.61
C LEU A 81 13.04 -1.51 6.97
N GLU A 82 13.52 -0.26 7.06
CA GLU A 82 13.91 0.39 8.32
C GLU A 82 12.73 0.50 9.31
N ALA A 83 11.52 0.76 8.81
CA ALA A 83 10.29 0.75 9.61
C ALA A 83 9.81 -0.66 10.02
N GLY A 84 10.50 -1.73 9.61
CA GLY A 84 10.18 -3.11 9.96
C GLY A 84 8.94 -3.67 9.26
N LEU A 85 8.67 -3.22 8.02
CA LEU A 85 7.62 -3.80 7.17
C LEU A 85 8.18 -4.92 6.30
N ARG A 86 7.33 -5.89 5.94
CA ARG A 86 7.65 -6.84 4.86
C ARG A 86 7.45 -6.13 3.52
N VAL A 87 8.47 -6.14 2.66
CA VAL A 87 8.43 -5.35 1.42
C VAL A 87 8.45 -6.27 0.20
N GLY A 88 7.56 -6.02 -0.75
CA GLY A 88 7.54 -6.62 -2.08
C GLY A 88 7.70 -5.56 -3.16
N ALA A 89 8.18 -5.95 -4.33
CA ALA A 89 8.28 -5.07 -5.51
C ALA A 89 7.33 -5.54 -6.60
N TYR A 90 6.71 -4.60 -7.34
CA TYR A 90 5.86 -4.95 -8.48
C TYR A 90 6.21 -4.17 -9.75
N HIS A 91 5.83 -4.75 -10.90
CA HIS A 91 5.97 -4.17 -12.22
C HIS A 91 4.59 -3.86 -12.82
N PHE A 92 4.36 -2.61 -13.22
CA PHE A 92 3.12 -2.22 -13.89
C PHE A 92 3.19 -2.50 -15.39
N SER A 93 2.40 -3.46 -15.88
CA SER A 93 2.37 -3.81 -17.30
C SER A 93 1.44 -2.87 -18.05
N GLY A 94 2.00 -2.06 -18.97
CA GLY A 94 1.21 -1.21 -19.86
C GLY A 94 0.73 -1.97 -21.11
N LEU A 95 -0.52 -1.76 -21.52
CA LEU A 95 -1.13 -2.36 -22.72
C LEU A 95 -0.54 -1.87 -24.06
N LYS A 96 0.32 -0.85 -24.04
CA LYS A 96 1.01 -0.35 -25.24
C LYS A 96 2.38 -0.99 -25.36
N ARG A 97 2.40 -2.18 -25.97
CA ARG A 97 3.27 -2.55 -27.08
C ARG A 97 2.90 -3.98 -27.48
N THR A 98 2.57 -4.13 -28.76
CA THR A 98 2.54 -5.40 -29.49
C THR A 98 3.60 -6.34 -28.95
N VAL A 99 3.20 -7.59 -28.72
CA VAL A 99 4.00 -8.72 -28.26
C VAL A 99 5.22 -8.90 -29.19
N CYS A 100 6.33 -8.16 -28.96
CA CYS A 100 7.62 -8.41 -29.63
C CYS A 100 8.83 -7.65 -29.02
N CYS A 101 8.83 -7.28 -27.74
CA CYS A 101 10.05 -6.79 -27.10
C CYS A 101 10.20 -7.28 -25.65
N ARG A 102 11.01 -8.36 -25.54
CA ARG A 102 11.80 -8.80 -24.37
C ARG A 102 11.30 -8.35 -23.00
N GLN A 103 10.65 -9.28 -22.30
CA GLN A 103 10.72 -9.37 -20.83
C GLN A 103 12.20 -9.40 -20.41
N LYS A 104 12.75 -8.24 -20.07
CA LYS A 104 14.08 -8.08 -19.48
C LYS A 104 14.06 -7.08 -18.33
N THR A 105 12.97 -7.03 -17.56
CA THR A 105 12.90 -6.12 -16.39
C THR A 105 12.11 -6.71 -15.23
N LEU A 106 12.44 -7.95 -14.85
CA LEU A 106 12.20 -8.51 -13.51
C LEU A 106 13.52 -8.70 -12.74
N SER A 107 14.60 -8.05 -13.19
CA SER A 107 15.86 -7.94 -12.45
C SER A 107 15.84 -6.66 -11.61
N VAL A 108 14.97 -6.63 -10.59
CA VAL A 108 15.29 -5.86 -9.39
C VAL A 108 16.54 -6.55 -8.82
N ARG A 109 17.67 -5.86 -8.90
CA ARG A 109 18.97 -6.36 -8.43
C ARG A 109 18.89 -6.49 -6.90
N CYS A 110 18.36 -7.62 -6.45
CA CYS A 110 18.34 -8.02 -5.05
C CYS A 110 19.81 -8.27 -4.63
N PRO A 111 20.33 -7.62 -3.58
CA PRO A 111 21.77 -7.71 -3.24
C PRO A 111 22.24 -9.10 -2.84
N ASN A 112 21.33 -10.06 -2.62
CA ASN A 112 21.70 -11.46 -2.40
C ASN A 112 20.74 -12.43 -3.09
N ILE A 113 21.22 -13.00 -4.20
CA ILE A 113 20.48 -13.83 -5.16
C ILE A 113 20.51 -15.33 -4.83
N LYS A 114 21.25 -15.75 -3.79
CA LYS A 114 21.54 -17.18 -3.54
C LYS A 114 20.38 -18.00 -2.97
N THR A 115 19.32 -17.38 -2.46
CA THR A 115 18.25 -18.11 -1.74
C THR A 115 17.01 -18.42 -2.57
N CYS A 116 16.88 -17.90 -3.79
CA CYS A 116 15.69 -18.14 -4.62
C CYS A 116 15.82 -19.30 -5.63
N TYR A 117 17.00 -19.92 -5.79
CA TYR A 117 17.23 -20.95 -6.82
C TYR A 117 17.22 -22.41 -6.30
N LEU A 118 16.87 -22.67 -5.03
CA LEU A 118 16.80 -24.04 -4.48
C LEU A 118 15.38 -24.55 -4.20
N ARG A 119 14.38 -24.07 -4.95
CA ARG A 119 13.07 -24.71 -4.95
C ARG A 119 12.30 -24.49 -6.26
N GLN A 120 12.91 -24.97 -7.35
CA GLN A 120 12.32 -25.64 -8.53
C GLN A 120 13.26 -25.51 -9.72
#